data_AF-A0A452FDQ3-F1
#
_entry.id   AF-A0A452FDQ3-F1
#
_cell.length_a   1.000
_cell.length_b   1.000
_cell.length_c   1.000
_cell.angle_alpha   90.00
_cell.angle_beta   90.00
_cell.angle_gamma   90.00
#
_symmetry.space_group_name_H-M   'P 1'
#
loop_
_entity.id
_entity.type
_entity.pdbx_description
1 polymer ?
#
loop_
_entity_poly.entity_id
_entity_poly.type
_entity_poly.pdbx_seq_one_letter_code
_entity_poly.pdbx_strand_id
1 'polypeptide(L)'
;MSGPRPVVLSGPSGAGKSTLLKKLLQEHGSIFGFSVSHTTREPRPGEENGKDYYFVTREVMQRDIAAGDFIEHAEFSGNLYGTSKAAVRAVQAMNRICVLDVDLQGVRNIKKTDLRPIYIFVQPPSLDVLEQRLRQRNTETEESLAKRLAAARADMESSKEPGLFDLIIVNDSLDKAYWALKEALSEVGWGGGGASGICVANGYSRLGQVIWWPRALGEIFLSSASLSLWQEIKKAQATGQS
;
A
#
# COMPACT_ATOMS: atom_id res chain seq x y z
N MET A 1 -3.22 14.38 -16.73
CA MET A 1 -1.82 14.03 -16.35
C MET A 1 -1.90 12.86 -15.40
N SER A 2 -1.36 11.70 -15.80
CA SER A 2 -1.31 10.51 -14.92
C SER A 2 -0.19 10.71 -13.92
N GLY A 3 -0.54 11.00 -12.66
CA GLY A 3 0.43 10.97 -11.57
C GLY A 3 0.96 9.55 -11.31
N PRO A 4 1.91 9.39 -10.39
CA PRO A 4 2.38 8.08 -9.95
C PRO A 4 1.22 7.18 -9.51
N ARG A 5 1.33 5.86 -9.76
CA ARG A 5 0.29 4.88 -9.42
C ARG A 5 0.01 4.92 -7.90
N PRO A 6 -1.22 5.18 -7.44
CA PRO A 6 -1.52 5.25 -6.02
C PRO A 6 -1.43 3.89 -5.31
N VAL A 7 -1.38 3.92 -3.99
CA VAL A 7 -1.35 2.74 -3.11
C VAL A 7 -2.55 2.79 -2.18
N VAL A 8 -3.30 1.71 -2.10
CA VAL A 8 -4.37 1.50 -1.14
C VAL A 8 -3.91 0.50 -0.09
N LEU A 9 -3.88 0.92 1.18
CA LEU A 9 -3.75 0.02 2.31
C LEU A 9 -5.14 -0.22 2.91
N SER A 10 -5.48 -1.49 3.09
CA SER A 10 -6.68 -1.93 3.80
C SER A 10 -6.34 -3.01 4.81
N GLY A 11 -7.27 -3.34 5.70
CA GLY A 11 -7.03 -4.28 6.79
C GLY A 11 -7.89 -3.98 8.01
N PRO A 12 -8.05 -4.94 8.93
CA PRO A 12 -8.89 -4.73 10.09
C PRO A 12 -8.35 -3.63 11.00
N SER A 13 -9.25 -3.04 11.80
CA SER A 13 -8.85 -2.08 12.85
C SER A 13 -7.91 -2.78 13.84
N GLY A 14 -6.76 -2.16 14.13
CA GLY A 14 -5.73 -2.76 14.98
C GLY A 14 -4.66 -3.57 14.24
N ALA A 15 -4.77 -3.76 12.93
CA ALA A 15 -3.76 -4.46 12.12
C ALA A 15 -2.40 -3.75 12.03
N GLY A 16 -2.32 -2.46 12.43
CA GLY A 16 -1.08 -1.67 12.42
C GLY A 16 -0.84 -0.83 11.16
N LYS A 17 -1.86 -0.63 10.32
CA LYS A 17 -1.81 0.21 9.11
C LYS A 17 -1.23 1.60 9.38
N SER A 18 -1.81 2.33 10.34
CA SER A 18 -1.37 3.69 10.68
C SER A 18 0.10 3.74 11.14
N THR A 19 0.58 2.69 11.82
CA THR A 19 1.99 2.58 12.24
C THR A 19 2.92 2.39 11.04
N LEU A 20 2.55 1.52 10.10
CA LEU A 20 3.30 1.31 8.85
C LEU A 20 3.33 2.58 7.99
N LEU A 21 2.17 3.24 7.84
CA LEU A 21 2.04 4.50 7.10
C LEU A 21 2.87 5.62 7.72
N LYS A 22 2.83 5.77 9.04
CA LYS A 22 3.63 6.78 9.75
C LYS A 22 5.12 6.57 9.49
N LYS A 23 5.60 5.32 9.59
CA LYS A 23 7.01 4.98 9.30
C LYS A 23 7.37 5.26 7.85
N LEU A 24 6.49 4.91 6.90
CA LEU A 24 6.68 5.15 5.46
C LEU A 24 6.80 6.65 5.15
N LEU A 25 5.88 7.47 5.67
CA LEU A 25 5.86 8.91 5.43
C LEU A 25 7.02 9.64 6.12
N GLN A 26 7.52 9.12 7.25
CA GLN A 26 8.71 9.64 7.92
C GLN A 26 10.00 9.37 7.13
N GLU A 27 10.17 8.17 6.60
CA GLU A 27 11.38 7.77 5.85
C GLU A 27 11.36 8.29 4.40
N HIS A 28 10.17 8.39 3.80
CA HIS A 28 10.01 8.61 2.36
C HIS A 28 8.96 9.67 2.00
N GLY A 29 8.72 10.65 2.88
CA GLY A 29 7.71 11.70 2.69
C GLY A 29 7.97 12.68 1.54
N SER A 30 9.17 12.68 0.95
CA SER A 30 9.46 13.41 -0.28
C SER A 30 8.76 12.81 -1.51
N ILE A 31 8.42 11.53 -1.45
CA ILE A 31 7.95 10.77 -2.60
C ILE A 31 6.58 10.09 -2.32
N PHE A 32 6.23 9.78 -1.07
CA PHE A 32 4.84 9.41 -0.69
C PHE A 32 4.07 10.61 -0.10
N GLY A 33 2.77 10.68 -0.36
CA GLY A 33 1.86 11.60 0.32
C GLY A 33 0.59 10.87 0.77
N PHE A 34 0.10 11.20 1.96
CA PHE A 34 -1.12 10.62 2.49
C PHE A 34 -2.35 11.36 1.97
N SER A 35 -3.34 10.62 1.48
CA SER A 35 -4.65 11.18 1.15
C SER A 35 -5.49 11.27 2.40
N VAL A 36 -5.72 12.49 2.89
CA VAL A 36 -6.58 12.74 4.05
C VAL A 36 -8.04 12.56 3.63
N SER A 37 -8.68 11.52 4.15
CA SER A 37 -10.10 11.21 3.89
C SER A 37 -11.04 12.17 4.64
N HIS A 38 -12.29 12.23 4.20
CA HIS A 38 -13.35 12.96 4.91
C HIS A 38 -14.12 12.01 5.83
N THR A 39 -14.62 12.53 6.94
CA THR A 39 -15.54 11.79 7.80
C THR A 39 -16.58 12.69 8.45
N THR A 40 -17.76 12.13 8.73
CA THR A 40 -18.82 12.79 9.52
C THR A 40 -18.73 12.49 11.01
N ARG A 41 -17.76 11.68 11.42
CA ARG A 41 -17.52 11.40 12.84
C ARG A 41 -16.90 12.64 13.49
N GLU A 42 -17.25 12.91 14.74
CA GLU A 42 -16.55 13.92 15.54
C GLU A 42 -15.06 13.57 15.75
N PRO A 43 -14.14 14.55 15.74
CA PRO A 43 -12.73 14.34 16.05
C PRO A 43 -12.53 13.72 17.45
N ARG A 44 -11.60 12.77 17.57
CA ARG A 44 -11.14 12.28 18.87
C ARG A 44 -10.11 13.24 19.48
N PRO A 45 -9.88 13.19 20.81
CA PRO A 45 -8.81 13.96 21.43
C PRO A 45 -7.46 13.71 20.76
N GLY A 46 -6.86 14.78 20.21
CA GLY A 46 -5.59 14.73 19.50
C GLY A 46 -5.66 14.54 17.98
N GLU A 47 -6.85 14.30 17.41
CA GLU A 47 -7.04 14.34 15.95
C GLU A 47 -7.17 15.80 15.46
N GLU A 48 -6.50 16.12 14.35
CA GLU A 48 -6.49 17.45 13.75
C GLU A 48 -7.19 17.45 12.37
N ASN A 49 -8.06 18.43 12.16
CA ASN A 49 -8.75 18.61 10.89
C ASN A 49 -7.75 18.94 9.75
N GLY A 50 -7.87 18.24 8.62
CA GLY A 50 -6.97 18.36 7.48
C GLY A 50 -5.66 17.58 7.60
N LYS A 51 -5.47 16.83 8.69
CA LYS A 51 -4.31 15.96 8.92
C LYS A 51 -4.72 14.51 9.12
N ASP A 52 -5.61 14.25 10.08
CA ASP A 52 -6.14 12.91 10.34
C ASP A 52 -7.34 12.63 9.43
N TYR A 53 -8.29 13.56 9.43
CA TYR A 53 -9.44 13.59 8.52
C TYR A 53 -9.85 15.03 8.20
N TYR A 54 -10.59 15.20 7.11
CA TYR A 54 -11.47 16.35 6.95
C TYR A 54 -12.80 16.06 7.66
N PHE A 55 -12.99 16.67 8.81
CA PHE A 55 -14.19 16.53 9.62
C PHE A 55 -15.26 17.47 9.06
N VAL A 56 -16.33 16.89 8.50
CA VAL A 56 -17.41 17.62 7.82
C VAL A 56 -18.77 17.14 8.30
N THR A 57 -19.82 17.95 8.16
CA THR A 57 -21.16 17.49 8.52
C THR A 57 -21.69 16.47 7.50
N ARG A 58 -22.67 15.67 7.92
CA ARG A 58 -23.29 14.65 7.06
C ARG A 58 -23.94 15.28 5.83
N GLU A 59 -24.57 16.43 5.98
CA GLU A 59 -25.25 17.17 4.91
C GLU A 59 -24.24 17.66 3.86
N VAL A 60 -23.10 18.21 4.30
CA VAL A 60 -22.02 18.65 3.41
C VAL A 60 -21.47 17.46 2.63
N MET A 61 -21.14 16.37 3.33
CA MET A 61 -20.58 15.19 2.68
C MET A 61 -21.56 14.55 1.68
N GLN A 62 -22.85 14.46 2.01
CA GLN A 62 -23.86 13.92 1.10
C GLN A 62 -24.06 14.79 -0.15
N ARG A 63 -24.05 16.12 0.01
CA ARG A 63 -24.11 17.06 -1.13
C ARG A 63 -22.92 16.85 -2.06
N ASP A 64 -21.72 16.77 -1.51
CA ASP A 64 -20.48 16.65 -2.29
C ASP A 64 -20.36 15.25 -2.93
N ILE A 65 -20.87 14.20 -2.27
CA ILE A 65 -21.06 12.87 -2.89
C ILE A 65 -22.00 12.96 -4.10
N ALA A 66 -23.15 13.64 -3.95
CA ALA A 66 -24.13 13.80 -5.04
C ALA A 66 -23.57 14.64 -6.21
N ALA A 67 -22.66 15.58 -5.92
CA ALA A 67 -21.92 16.33 -6.93
C ALA A 67 -20.83 15.51 -7.65
N GLY A 68 -20.53 14.30 -7.16
CA GLY A 68 -19.52 13.42 -7.72
C GLY A 68 -18.09 13.81 -7.33
N ASP A 69 -17.90 14.50 -6.22
CA ASP A 69 -16.57 14.97 -5.76
C ASP A 69 -15.77 13.87 -5.03
N PHE A 70 -16.39 12.73 -4.74
CA PHE A 70 -15.77 11.57 -4.10
C PHE A 70 -15.36 10.49 -5.11
N ILE A 71 -14.20 9.87 -4.87
CA ILE A 71 -13.73 8.67 -5.58
C ILE A 71 -14.47 7.46 -5.01
N GLU A 72 -14.55 7.40 -3.69
CA GLU A 72 -15.26 6.37 -2.94
C GLU A 72 -15.87 6.99 -1.69
N HIS A 73 -16.94 6.37 -1.21
CA HIS A 73 -17.50 6.64 0.11
C HIS A 73 -18.11 5.35 0.68
N ALA A 74 -18.14 5.25 2.00
CA ALA A 74 -18.73 4.14 2.74
C ALA A 74 -19.35 4.65 4.05
N GLU A 75 -20.34 3.91 4.56
CA GLU A 75 -20.89 4.17 5.89
C GLU A 75 -20.40 3.09 6.86
N PHE A 76 -19.70 3.52 7.91
CA PHE A 76 -19.16 2.63 8.92
C PHE A 76 -19.57 3.11 10.31
N SER A 77 -20.24 2.23 11.07
CA SER A 77 -20.74 2.53 12.42
C SER A 77 -21.56 3.84 12.48
N GLY A 78 -22.44 4.06 11.50
CA GLY A 78 -23.32 5.23 11.42
C GLY A 78 -22.66 6.54 10.96
N ASN A 79 -21.37 6.53 10.63
CA ASN A 79 -20.64 7.68 10.12
C ASN A 79 -20.23 7.45 8.67
N LEU A 80 -20.26 8.51 7.85
CA LEU A 80 -19.75 8.46 6.50
C LEU A 80 -18.24 8.68 6.51
N TYR A 81 -17.57 7.96 5.62
CA TYR A 81 -16.16 8.09 5.30
C TYR A 81 -16.01 8.14 3.78
N GLY A 82 -14.98 8.82 3.29
CA GLY A 82 -14.75 8.85 1.85
C GLY A 82 -13.51 9.62 1.43
N THR A 83 -12.95 9.20 0.31
CA THR A 83 -11.81 9.83 -0.32
C THR A 83 -12.27 10.79 -1.41
N SER A 84 -12.00 12.09 -1.23
CA SER A 84 -12.35 13.09 -2.25
C SER A 84 -11.35 13.08 -3.41
N LYS A 85 -11.83 13.42 -4.61
CA LYS A 85 -10.99 13.62 -5.80
C LYS A 85 -9.94 14.70 -5.55
N ALA A 86 -10.31 15.74 -4.78
CA ALA A 86 -9.41 16.82 -4.41
C ALA A 86 -8.24 16.33 -3.54
N ALA A 87 -8.48 15.45 -2.56
CA ALA A 87 -7.45 14.91 -1.68
C ALA A 87 -6.38 14.14 -2.47
N VAL A 88 -6.80 13.27 -3.39
CA VAL A 88 -5.87 12.53 -4.26
C VAL A 88 -5.13 13.46 -5.22
N ARG A 89 -5.83 14.41 -5.85
CA ARG A 89 -5.23 15.38 -6.76
C ARG A 89 -4.19 16.26 -6.07
N ALA A 90 -4.39 16.64 -4.81
CA ALA A 90 -3.44 17.44 -4.04
C ALA A 90 -2.10 16.71 -3.88
N VAL A 91 -2.11 15.40 -3.61
CA VAL A 91 -0.89 14.60 -3.51
C VAL A 91 -0.24 14.41 -4.88
N GLN A 92 -1.04 14.13 -5.91
CA GLN A 92 -0.54 13.97 -7.29
C GLN A 92 0.08 15.27 -7.84
N ALA A 93 -0.46 16.44 -7.49
CA ALA A 93 0.09 17.74 -7.87
C ALA A 93 1.47 18.01 -7.27
N MET A 94 1.80 17.36 -6.14
CA MET A 94 3.14 17.38 -5.54
C MET A 94 4.08 16.33 -6.17
N ASN A 95 3.65 15.64 -7.22
CA ASN A 95 4.37 14.55 -7.89
C ASN A 95 4.76 13.40 -6.93
N ARG A 96 3.90 13.14 -5.94
CA ARG A 96 4.07 12.07 -4.94
C ARG A 96 3.12 10.90 -5.22
N ILE A 97 3.52 9.71 -4.80
CA ILE A 97 2.65 8.53 -4.73
C ILE A 97 1.60 8.76 -3.65
N CYS A 98 0.35 8.77 -4.06
CA CYS A 98 -0.79 8.91 -3.16
C CYS A 98 -1.03 7.60 -2.40
N VAL A 99 -1.03 7.66 -1.07
CA VAL A 99 -1.32 6.53 -0.18
C VAL A 99 -2.67 6.75 0.48
N LEU A 100 -3.56 5.77 0.37
CA LEU A 100 -4.92 5.77 0.90
C LEU A 100 -5.04 4.71 2.01
N ASP A 101 -5.64 5.06 3.14
CA ASP A 101 -6.07 4.11 4.18
C ASP A 101 -7.60 3.98 4.09
N VAL A 102 -8.08 2.85 3.57
CA VAL A 102 -9.52 2.60 3.36
C VAL A 102 -9.92 1.22 3.84
N ASP A 103 -11.20 1.07 4.21
CA ASP A 103 -11.76 -0.23 4.57
C ASP A 103 -12.03 -1.11 3.33
N LEU A 104 -12.55 -2.31 3.57
CA LEU A 104 -12.83 -3.27 2.52
C LEU A 104 -13.93 -2.78 1.54
N GLN A 105 -14.88 -2.00 2.04
CA GLN A 105 -15.93 -1.42 1.21
C GLN A 105 -15.36 -0.34 0.28
N GLY A 106 -14.48 0.51 0.80
CA GLY A 106 -13.68 1.46 0.06
C GLY A 106 -12.84 0.78 -1.02
N VAL A 107 -12.15 -0.32 -0.72
CA VAL A 107 -11.41 -1.11 -1.72
C VAL A 107 -12.31 -1.54 -2.89
N ARG A 108 -13.49 -2.10 -2.59
CA ARG A 108 -14.46 -2.53 -3.61
C ARG A 108 -15.01 -1.36 -4.43
N ASN A 109 -15.17 -0.19 -3.81
CA ASN A 109 -15.61 1.02 -4.49
C ASN A 109 -14.52 1.58 -5.40
N ILE A 110 -13.27 1.65 -4.94
CA ILE A 110 -12.13 2.13 -5.74
C ILE A 110 -11.90 1.22 -6.95
N LYS A 111 -12.12 -0.09 -6.85
CA LYS A 111 -12.01 -1.00 -8.02
C LYS A 111 -13.00 -0.69 -9.15
N LYS A 112 -14.09 0.02 -8.86
CA LYS A 112 -15.06 0.50 -9.87
C LYS A 112 -14.62 1.82 -10.52
N THR A 113 -13.52 2.40 -10.06
CA THR A 113 -12.96 3.66 -10.56
C THR A 113 -11.76 3.42 -11.47
N ASP A 114 -11.29 4.48 -12.12
CA ASP A 114 -10.11 4.49 -12.96
C ASP A 114 -8.80 4.73 -12.17
N LEU A 115 -8.84 4.81 -10.84
CA LEU A 115 -7.67 5.09 -10.00
C LEU A 115 -6.56 4.04 -10.13
N ARG A 116 -6.93 2.78 -10.39
CA ARG A 116 -6.02 1.63 -10.59
C ARG A 116 -4.83 1.58 -9.61
N PRO A 117 -5.04 1.68 -8.29
CA PRO A 117 -3.96 1.63 -7.32
C PRO A 117 -3.37 0.21 -7.20
N ILE A 118 -2.33 0.08 -6.38
CA ILE A 118 -1.91 -1.20 -5.81
C ILE A 118 -2.71 -1.43 -4.53
N TYR A 119 -3.32 -2.59 -4.39
CA TYR A 119 -4.13 -2.96 -3.23
C TYR A 119 -3.33 -3.86 -2.29
N ILE A 120 -3.02 -3.35 -1.10
CA ILE A 120 -2.27 -4.07 -0.07
C ILE A 120 -3.18 -4.29 1.14
N PHE A 121 -3.37 -5.55 1.53
CA PHE A 121 -4.07 -5.91 2.76
C PHE A 121 -3.07 -6.15 3.89
N VAL A 122 -3.19 -5.41 5.00
CA VAL A 122 -2.41 -5.63 6.22
C VAL A 122 -3.26 -6.43 7.19
N GLN A 123 -2.81 -7.64 7.52
CA GLN A 123 -3.50 -8.50 8.48
C GLN A 123 -2.67 -8.76 9.75
N PRO A 124 -3.30 -8.92 10.92
CA PRO A 124 -2.62 -9.43 12.10
C PRO A 124 -2.20 -10.90 11.89
N PRO A 125 -1.22 -11.41 12.67
CA PRO A 125 -0.81 -12.83 12.58
C PRO A 125 -1.92 -13.78 13.03
N SER A 126 -2.75 -13.37 13.98
CA SER A 126 -3.95 -14.08 14.41
C SER A 126 -4.98 -13.12 15.00
N LEU A 127 -6.24 -13.59 15.13
CA LEU A 127 -7.28 -12.83 15.83
C LEU A 127 -6.95 -12.66 17.32
N ASP A 128 -6.29 -13.62 17.96
CA ASP A 128 -5.89 -13.53 19.36
C ASP A 128 -4.87 -12.40 19.59
N VAL A 129 -3.89 -12.28 18.68
CA VAL A 129 -2.92 -11.17 18.70
C VAL A 129 -3.61 -9.84 18.43
N LEU A 130 -4.62 -9.82 17.54
CA LEU A 130 -5.42 -8.62 17.31
C LEU A 130 -6.18 -8.19 18.56
N GLU A 131 -6.83 -9.14 19.25
CA GLU A 131 -7.53 -8.90 20.50
C GLU A 131 -6.58 -8.34 21.57
N GLN A 132 -5.42 -8.96 21.76
CA GLN A 132 -4.41 -8.47 22.69
C GLN A 132 -4.00 -7.02 22.39
N ARG A 133 -3.77 -6.68 21.12
CA ARG A 133 -3.42 -5.32 20.68
C ARG A 133 -4.55 -4.31 20.92
N LEU A 134 -5.80 -4.72 20.71
CA LEU A 134 -6.97 -3.86 20.95
C LEU A 134 -7.19 -3.63 22.45
N ARG A 135 -7.08 -4.68 23.27
CA ARG A 135 -7.17 -4.59 24.74
C ARG A 135 -6.09 -3.70 25.32
N GLN A 136 -4.84 -3.84 24.86
CA GLN A 136 -3.72 -3.00 25.31
C GLN A 136 -3.91 -1.50 25.07
N ARG A 137 -4.75 -1.11 24.11
CA ARG A 137 -5.05 0.31 23.85
C ARG A 137 -5.95 0.92 24.93
N ASN A 138 -6.62 0.13 25.76
CA ASN A 138 -7.51 0.59 26.85
C ASN A 138 -8.55 1.64 26.45
N THR A 139 -8.92 1.73 25.17
CA THR A 139 -9.92 2.67 24.65
C THR A 139 -11.27 2.03 24.36
N GLU A 140 -11.40 0.71 24.56
CA GLU A 140 -12.55 -0.07 24.10
C GLU A 140 -13.30 -0.72 25.26
N THR A 141 -14.62 -0.66 25.22
CA THR A 141 -15.51 -1.52 26.03
C THR A 141 -15.53 -2.94 25.47
N GLU A 142 -15.86 -3.95 26.28
CA GLU A 142 -16.02 -5.34 25.80
C GLU A 142 -16.97 -5.48 24.60
N GLU A 143 -18.07 -4.71 24.58
CA GLU A 143 -19.03 -4.74 23.47
C GLU A 143 -18.42 -4.21 22.16
N SER A 144 -17.72 -3.07 22.21
CA SER A 144 -16.96 -2.51 21.08
C SER A 144 -15.87 -3.48 20.59
N LEU A 145 -15.17 -4.14 21.54
CA LEU A 145 -14.13 -5.11 21.22
C LEU A 145 -14.70 -6.31 20.45
N ALA A 146 -15.78 -6.91 20.94
CA ALA A 146 -16.45 -8.02 20.28
C ALA A 146 -16.89 -7.67 18.85
N LYS A 147 -17.48 -6.48 18.66
CA LYS A 147 -17.87 -5.97 17.33
C LYS A 147 -16.66 -5.82 16.40
N ARG A 148 -15.54 -5.29 16.89
CA ARG A 148 -14.31 -5.14 16.10
C ARG A 148 -13.66 -6.47 15.74
N LEU A 149 -13.66 -7.44 16.64
CA LEU A 149 -13.13 -8.78 16.36
C LEU A 149 -14.00 -9.53 15.34
N ALA A 150 -15.32 -9.39 15.43
CA ALA A 150 -16.25 -9.94 14.43
C ALA A 150 -16.02 -9.31 13.05
N ALA A 151 -15.91 -7.98 12.98
CA ALA A 151 -15.58 -7.27 11.74
C ALA A 151 -14.21 -7.71 11.19
N ALA A 152 -13.20 -7.82 12.05
CA ALA A 152 -11.87 -8.24 11.63
C ALA A 152 -11.84 -9.66 11.05
N ARG A 153 -12.61 -10.58 11.63
CA ARG A 153 -12.78 -11.93 11.08
C ARG A 153 -13.41 -11.88 9.68
N ALA A 154 -14.44 -11.07 9.48
CA ALA A 154 -15.09 -10.91 8.17
C ALA A 154 -14.15 -10.27 7.13
N ASP A 155 -13.35 -9.27 7.54
CA ASP A 155 -12.36 -8.62 6.69
C ASP A 155 -11.26 -9.61 6.26
N MET A 156 -10.76 -10.42 7.19
CA MET A 156 -9.73 -11.44 6.91
C MET A 156 -10.24 -12.57 6.02
N GLU A 157 -11.53 -12.90 6.06
CA GLU A 157 -12.10 -13.88 5.14
C GLU A 157 -12.26 -13.28 3.75
N SER A 158 -12.73 -12.04 3.69
CA SER A 158 -12.91 -11.33 2.42
C SER A 158 -11.58 -11.00 1.73
N SER A 159 -10.49 -10.82 2.48
CA SER A 159 -9.17 -10.57 1.88
C SER A 159 -8.63 -11.76 1.08
N LYS A 160 -9.17 -12.96 1.29
CA LYS A 160 -8.85 -14.17 0.50
C LYS A 160 -9.60 -14.21 -0.85
N GLU A 161 -10.52 -13.28 -1.10
CA GLU A 161 -11.24 -13.17 -2.37
C GLU A 161 -10.22 -12.95 -3.52
N PRO A 162 -10.19 -13.85 -4.52
CA PRO A 162 -9.22 -13.76 -5.61
C PRO A 162 -9.33 -12.43 -6.37
N GLY A 163 -8.19 -11.74 -6.54
CA GLY A 163 -8.12 -10.46 -7.26
C GLY A 163 -8.58 -9.25 -6.46
N LEU A 164 -8.96 -9.40 -5.18
CA LEU A 164 -9.31 -8.26 -4.34
C LEU A 164 -8.09 -7.46 -3.91
N PHE A 165 -7.00 -8.14 -3.53
CA PHE A 165 -5.74 -7.53 -3.15
C PHE A 165 -4.60 -8.04 -4.04
N ASP A 166 -3.66 -7.16 -4.35
CA ASP A 166 -2.43 -7.50 -5.07
C ASP A 166 -1.41 -8.15 -4.12
N LEU A 167 -1.43 -7.77 -2.83
CA LEU A 167 -0.55 -8.29 -1.80
C LEU A 167 -1.24 -8.38 -0.43
N ILE A 168 -0.89 -9.40 0.33
CA ILE A 168 -1.27 -9.53 1.75
C ILE A 168 0.01 -9.52 2.61
N ILE A 169 0.10 -8.55 3.53
CA ILE A 169 1.21 -8.41 4.48
C ILE A 169 0.74 -8.84 5.87
N VAL A 170 1.42 -9.83 6.45
CA VAL A 170 1.18 -10.26 7.83
C VAL A 170 2.01 -9.40 8.78
N ASN A 171 1.34 -8.60 9.60
CA ASN A 171 1.98 -7.73 10.58
C ASN A 171 2.22 -8.43 11.92
N ASP A 172 3.08 -9.45 11.90
CA ASP A 172 3.59 -10.14 13.08
C ASP A 172 4.64 -9.27 13.80
N SER A 173 5.70 -8.90 13.08
CA SER A 173 6.73 -7.93 13.48
C SER A 173 6.64 -6.69 12.62
N LEU A 174 6.65 -5.51 13.25
CA LEU A 174 6.56 -4.22 12.56
C LEU A 174 7.67 -4.06 11.51
N ASP A 175 8.91 -4.46 11.83
CA ASP A 175 10.05 -4.31 10.92
C ASP A 175 9.93 -5.24 9.71
N LYS A 176 9.50 -6.50 9.91
CA LYS A 176 9.26 -7.45 8.81
C LYS A 176 8.14 -6.96 7.90
N ALA A 177 7.03 -6.51 8.48
CA ALA A 177 5.88 -6.01 7.73
C ALA A 177 6.22 -4.74 6.96
N TYR A 178 7.02 -3.85 7.55
CA TYR A 178 7.48 -2.64 6.90
C TYR A 178 8.46 -2.93 5.76
N TRP A 179 9.36 -3.90 5.95
CA TRP A 179 10.28 -4.33 4.89
C TRP A 179 9.51 -4.90 3.69
N ALA A 180 8.53 -5.78 3.93
CA ALA A 180 7.65 -6.32 2.88
C ALA A 180 6.84 -5.20 2.19
N LEU A 181 6.38 -4.19 2.93
CA LEU A 181 5.71 -3.02 2.35
C LEU A 181 6.66 -2.25 1.41
N LYS A 182 7.92 -2.03 1.80
CA LYS A 182 8.89 -1.34 0.94
C LYS A 182 9.21 -2.12 -0.32
N GLU A 183 9.38 -3.43 -0.21
CA GLU A 183 9.62 -4.32 -1.36
C GLU A 183 8.44 -4.29 -2.34
N ALA A 184 7.21 -4.38 -1.82
CA ALA A 184 6.01 -4.27 -2.64
C ALA A 184 5.90 -2.94 -3.40
N LEU A 185 6.42 -1.86 -2.82
CA LEU A 185 6.37 -0.52 -3.41
C LEU A 185 7.53 -0.25 -4.36
N SER A 186 8.67 -0.93 -4.21
CA SER A 186 9.80 -0.80 -5.12
C SER A 186 9.54 -1.47 -6.47
N GLU A 187 8.87 -2.63 -6.47
CA GLU A 187 8.50 -3.34 -7.70
C GLU A 187 7.55 -2.54 -8.61
N VAL A 188 6.76 -1.61 -8.03
CA VAL A 188 5.75 -0.84 -8.78
C VAL A 188 6.28 0.49 -9.32
N GLY A 189 7.62 0.61 -9.43
CA GLY A 189 8.28 1.72 -10.11
C GLY A 189 8.94 2.74 -9.18
N TRP A 190 9.05 2.44 -7.88
CA TRP A 190 9.94 3.20 -7.02
C TRP A 190 11.34 2.59 -7.05
N GLY A 191 12.19 3.11 -7.95
CA GLY A 191 13.62 2.86 -7.93
C GLY A 191 14.26 3.50 -6.70
N GLY A 192 14.20 2.82 -5.55
CA GLY A 192 14.88 3.22 -4.34
C GLY A 192 16.36 2.95 -4.51
N GLY A 193 17.12 3.93 -5.01
CA GLY A 193 18.57 3.87 -5.03
C GLY A 193 19.12 3.79 -3.61
N GLY A 194 19.62 2.62 -3.21
CA GLY A 194 20.24 2.41 -1.90
C GLY A 194 20.49 0.94 -1.56
N ALA A 195 21.52 0.36 -2.20
CA ALA A 195 22.29 -0.84 -1.83
C ALA A 195 21.75 -1.78 -0.72
N SER A 196 21.27 -2.97 -1.11
CA SER A 196 21.99 -4.23 -0.86
C SER A 196 21.39 -5.33 -1.72
N GLY A 197 22.23 -5.98 -2.52
CA GLY A 197 21.83 -7.14 -3.30
C GLY A 197 21.59 -8.31 -2.37
N ILE A 198 20.34 -8.74 -2.27
CA ILE A 198 19.98 -10.10 -1.85
C ILE A 198 18.91 -10.56 -2.83
N CYS A 199 19.31 -11.44 -3.74
CA CYS A 199 18.37 -12.25 -4.52
C CYS A 199 17.55 -13.09 -3.53
N VAL A 200 16.25 -12.85 -3.44
CA VAL A 200 15.33 -13.81 -2.82
C VAL A 200 14.77 -14.69 -3.93
N ALA A 201 15.12 -15.97 -3.87
CA ALA A 201 14.64 -16.99 -4.77
C ALA A 201 13.12 -17.13 -4.62
N ASN A 202 12.39 -16.78 -5.70
CA ASN A 202 10.96 -17.07 -5.80
C ASN A 202 10.74 -18.59 -5.81
N GLY A 203 10.02 -19.07 -4.81
CA GLY A 203 9.65 -20.46 -4.64
C GLY A 203 8.22 -20.59 -4.15
N TYR A 204 7.24 -20.18 -4.97
CA TYR A 204 5.89 -20.74 -4.91
C TYR A 204 5.36 -20.94 -6.33
N SER A 205 5.08 -22.21 -6.62
CA SER A 205 4.66 -22.73 -7.92
C SER A 205 3.22 -23.23 -7.85
N ARG A 206 2.60 -23.32 -9.05
CA ARG A 206 1.25 -23.79 -9.43
C ARG A 206 0.22 -22.66 -9.49
N LEU A 207 -0.35 -22.31 -10.64
CA LEU A 207 -0.75 -23.07 -11.84
C LEU A 207 -0.19 -22.33 -13.08
N GLY A 208 0.43 -22.93 -14.09
CA GLY A 208 -0.01 -24.11 -14.82
C GLY A 208 -0.37 -23.75 -16.27
N GLN A 209 0.50 -23.04 -17.01
CA GLN A 209 0.54 -23.06 -18.47
C GLN A 209 1.98 -22.88 -18.96
N VAL A 210 2.45 -23.91 -19.67
CA VAL A 210 3.77 -23.99 -20.29
C VAL A 210 3.70 -23.24 -21.62
N ILE A 211 4.42 -22.13 -21.73
CA ILE A 211 4.77 -21.51 -23.01
C ILE A 211 6.29 -21.59 -23.12
N TRP A 212 6.77 -22.37 -24.08
CA TRP A 212 8.18 -22.45 -24.46
C TRP A 212 8.56 -21.19 -25.25
N TRP A 213 9.61 -20.47 -24.82
CA TRP A 213 10.40 -19.63 -25.73
C TRP A 213 11.89 -19.69 -25.35
N PRO A 214 12.83 -19.70 -26.32
CA PRO A 214 14.21 -20.10 -26.09
C PRO A 214 15.04 -19.03 -25.37
N ARG A 215 15.98 -19.49 -24.53
CA ARG A 215 17.11 -18.69 -24.02
C ARG A 215 18.01 -18.26 -25.19
N ALA A 216 18.13 -16.96 -25.43
CA ALA A 216 19.34 -16.32 -25.95
C ALA A 216 19.25 -14.79 -25.85
N LEU A 217 20.26 -14.18 -25.20
CA LEU A 217 20.82 -12.83 -25.43
C LEU A 217 19.87 -11.63 -25.20
N GLY A 218 20.12 -10.66 -24.32
CA GLY A 218 21.38 -10.05 -23.94
C GLY A 218 21.62 -8.80 -24.80
N GLU A 219 21.11 -7.63 -24.39
CA GLU A 219 21.55 -6.33 -24.91
C GLU A 219 21.27 -5.21 -23.89
N ILE A 220 22.34 -4.76 -23.23
CA ILE A 220 22.39 -3.51 -22.47
C ILE A 220 23.09 -2.49 -23.37
N PHE A 221 22.45 -1.35 -23.58
CA PHE A 221 23.01 -0.18 -24.26
C PHE A 221 24.24 0.34 -23.48
N LEU A 222 25.42 0.37 -24.12
CA LEU A 222 26.61 1.04 -23.58
C LEU A 222 27.22 1.96 -24.67
N SER A 223 27.58 3.17 -24.24
CA SER A 223 28.15 4.24 -25.06
C SER A 223 29.57 3.94 -25.55
N SER A 224 29.99 4.65 -26.60
CA SER A 224 31.21 4.43 -27.40
C SER A 224 32.56 4.52 -26.69
N ALA A 225 32.60 4.88 -25.40
CA ALA A 225 33.85 4.99 -24.63
C ALA A 225 34.30 3.67 -23.96
N SER A 226 33.49 2.60 -23.98
CA SER A 226 33.80 1.34 -23.28
C SER A 226 34.30 0.20 -24.19
N LEU A 227 34.43 0.43 -25.50
CA LEU A 227 34.87 -0.61 -26.46
C LEU A 227 36.39 -0.83 -26.48
N SER A 228 37.20 0.19 -26.15
CA SER A 228 38.67 0.06 -26.14
C SER A 228 39.16 -0.77 -24.95
N LEU A 229 38.56 -0.58 -23.77
CA LEU A 229 38.91 -1.30 -22.55
C LEU A 229 38.56 -2.80 -22.62
N TRP A 230 37.49 -3.15 -23.35
CA TRP A 230 37.08 -4.54 -23.55
C TRP A 230 37.97 -5.32 -24.53
N GLN A 231 38.61 -4.64 -25.49
CA GLN A 231 39.56 -5.29 -26.41
C GLN A 231 40.91 -5.57 -25.76
N GLU A 232 41.35 -4.75 -24.80
CA GLU A 232 42.58 -5.00 -24.03
C GLU A 232 42.42 -6.15 -23.03
N ILE A 233 41.27 -6.25 -22.35
CA ILE A 233 41.00 -7.32 -21.38
C ILE A 233 40.91 -8.70 -22.07
N LYS A 234 40.34 -8.78 -23.28
CA LYS A 234 40.32 -10.03 -24.07
C LYS A 234 41.70 -10.48 -24.55
N LYS A 235 42.65 -9.55 -24.78
CA LYS A 235 44.04 -9.90 -25.13
C LYS A 235 44.81 -10.44 -23.93
N ALA A 236 44.56 -9.91 -22.74
CA ALA A 236 45.24 -10.35 -21.51
C ALA A 236 44.81 -11.76 -21.03
N GLN A 237 43.59 -12.21 -21.38
CA GLN A 237 43.08 -13.53 -20.98
C GLN A 237 43.39 -14.66 -21.99
N ALA A 238 43.89 -14.34 -23.19
CA ALA A 238 44.24 -15.34 -24.21
C ALA A 238 45.69 -15.87 -24.08
N THR A 239 46.53 -15.25 -23.25
CA THR A 239 47.91 -15.68 -22.99
C THR A 239 48.06 -16.10 -21.53
N GLY A 240 47.45 -17.22 -21.16
CA GLY A 240 47.78 -17.89 -19.91
C GLY A 240 49.10 -18.67 -20.07
N GLN A 241 50.13 -18.30 -19.30
CA GLN A 241 51.23 -19.21 -18.95
C GLN A 241 51.76 -18.90 -17.55
N SER A 242 51.70 -19.95 -16.72
CA SER A 242 52.40 -20.28 -15.46
C SER A 242 52.42 -19.25 -14.32
#